data_AF-A0A933A3N3-F1
#
_entry.id   AF-A0A933A3N3-F1
#
_cell.length_a   1.000
_cell.length_b   1.000
_cell.length_c   1.000
_cell.angle_alpha   90.00
_cell.angle_beta   90.00
_cell.angle_gamma   90.00
#
_symmetry.space_group_name_H-M   'P 1'
#
loop_
_entity.id
_entity.type
_entity.pdbx_description
1 polymer ?
#
loop_
_entity_poly.entity_id
_entity_poly.type
_entity_poly.pdbx_seq_one_letter_code
_entity_poly.pdbx_strand_id
1 'polypeptide(L)'
;SIRILFAISKGQVEFVLQNRTAHPVRVEWKDVFYIDTLGKAHRVLHDGVRFVDKDKPQPPTVLPPGEKMEDAIIPVSCVYFSGGRWFRVPLFPEVPEAREYKGRAFGVAMPLSINEEARKYQFMFKITGVQG
;
A
#
# COMPACT_ATOMS: atom_id res chain seq x y z
N SER A 1 -9.16 -14.84 12.90
CA SER A 1 -8.02 -13.88 12.94
C SER A 1 -7.82 -13.26 11.56
N ILE A 2 -6.98 -12.23 11.45
CA ILE A 2 -6.56 -11.69 10.15
C ILE A 2 -5.10 -12.04 9.92
N ARG A 3 -4.76 -12.43 8.70
CA ARG A 3 -3.38 -12.64 8.27
C ARG A 3 -3.10 -11.74 7.07
N ILE A 4 -2.01 -10.98 7.15
CA ILE A 4 -1.52 -10.17 6.03
C ILE A 4 -0.06 -10.54 5.80
N LEU A 5 0.27 -10.81 4.53
CA LEU A 5 1.64 -11.00 4.06
C LEU A 5 1.97 -9.85 3.13
N PHE A 6 3.19 -9.33 3.22
CA PHE A 6 3.66 -8.22 2.38
C PHE A 6 4.86 -8.65 1.55
N ALA A 7 4.92 -8.15 0.32
CA ALA A 7 6.10 -8.16 -0.53
C ALA A 7 6.38 -6.74 -1.03
N ILE A 8 7.63 -6.31 -0.97
CA ILE A 8 8.02 -4.97 -1.42
C ILE A 8 8.61 -5.11 -2.82
N SER A 9 8.00 -4.43 -3.80
CA SER A 9 8.50 -4.38 -5.17
C SER A 9 8.86 -2.95 -5.56
N LYS A 10 9.48 -2.76 -6.74
CA LYS A 10 10.14 -1.50 -7.11
C LYS A 10 9.25 -0.26 -6.94
N GLY A 11 7.95 -0.35 -7.20
CA GLY A 11 7.01 0.78 -7.15
C GLY A 11 5.76 0.58 -6.28
N GLN A 12 5.64 -0.51 -5.53
CA GLN A 12 4.47 -0.82 -4.71
C GLN A 12 4.81 -1.71 -3.52
N VAL A 13 3.87 -1.75 -2.58
CA VAL A 13 3.79 -2.77 -1.54
C VAL A 13 2.69 -3.75 -1.93
N GLU A 14 3.07 -4.93 -2.39
CA GLU A 14 2.14 -6.04 -2.64
C GLU A 14 1.73 -6.70 -1.33
N PHE A 15 0.50 -7.19 -1.27
CA PHE A 15 0.04 -7.91 -0.10
C PHE A 15 -0.98 -8.99 -0.40
N VAL A 16 -1.03 -9.98 0.50
CA VAL A 16 -2.08 -10.99 0.56
C VAL A 16 -2.80 -10.84 1.89
N LEU A 17 -4.08 -10.48 1.85
CA LEU A 17 -4.96 -10.41 3.02
C LEU A 17 -5.85 -11.65 3.05
N GLN A 18 -5.78 -12.41 4.14
CA GLN A 18 -6.66 -13.56 4.38
C GLN A 18 -7.60 -13.29 5.56
N ASN A 19 -8.90 -13.38 5.30
CA ASN A 19 -9.94 -13.27 6.33
C ASN A 19 -10.17 -14.63 6.99
N ARG A 20 -9.63 -14.82 8.19
CA ARG A 20 -9.89 -16.02 9.02
C ARG A 20 -10.87 -15.72 10.16
N THR A 21 -11.69 -14.68 10.02
CA THR A 21 -12.75 -14.35 10.99
C THR A 21 -14.08 -14.92 10.51
N ALA A 22 -15.11 -14.90 11.37
CA ALA A 22 -16.47 -15.30 11.00
C ALA A 22 -17.26 -14.17 10.33
N HIS A 23 -16.69 -12.96 10.21
CA HIS A 23 -17.36 -11.78 9.68
C HIS A 23 -16.66 -11.28 8.41
N PRO A 24 -17.38 -10.57 7.52
CA PRO A 24 -16.74 -9.87 6.42
C PRO A 24 -15.69 -8.87 6.93
N VAL A 25 -14.59 -8.76 6.19
CA VAL A 25 -13.57 -7.73 6.41
C VAL A 25 -13.57 -6.77 5.24
N ARG A 26 -13.51 -5.48 5.56
CA ARG A 26 -13.57 -4.42 4.54
C ARG A 26 -12.33 -3.55 4.60
N VAL A 27 -11.76 -3.28 3.42
CA VAL A 27 -10.65 -2.35 3.24
C VAL A 27 -11.22 -1.02 2.73
N GLU A 28 -11.14 0.02 3.56
CA GLU A 28 -11.55 1.38 3.21
C GLU A 28 -10.39 2.12 2.52
N TRP A 29 -10.26 1.96 1.21
CA TRP A 29 -9.11 2.49 0.44
C TRP A 29 -8.89 4.00 0.58
N LYS A 30 -9.95 4.77 0.82
CA LYS A 30 -9.86 6.21 1.09
C LYS A 30 -9.03 6.55 2.34
N ASP A 31 -8.93 5.60 3.27
CA ASP A 31 -8.25 5.75 4.56
C ASP A 31 -6.95 4.92 4.64
N VAL A 32 -6.54 4.28 3.54
CA VAL A 32 -5.25 3.58 3.42
C VAL A 32 -4.18 4.57 2.97
N PHE A 33 -3.04 4.55 3.66
CA PHE A 33 -1.90 5.44 3.37
C PHE A 33 -0.59 4.67 3.30
N TYR A 34 0.25 5.07 2.35
CA TYR A 34 1.67 4.77 2.38
C TYR A 34 2.40 5.83 3.20
N ILE A 35 3.27 5.43 4.11
CA ILE A 35 4.07 6.31 4.95
C ILE A 35 5.51 6.23 4.44
N ASP A 36 6.05 7.34 3.94
CA ASP A 36 7.42 7.35 3.43
C ASP A 36 8.48 7.35 4.55
N THR A 37 9.75 7.33 4.16
CA THR A 37 10.86 7.31 5.12
C THR A 37 11.05 8.58 5.94
N LEU A 38 10.30 9.64 5.63
CA LEU A 38 10.27 10.89 6.39
C LEU A 38 9.01 10.98 7.28
N GLY A 39 8.18 9.93 7.30
CA GLY A 39 6.93 9.90 8.06
C GLY A 39 5.76 10.61 7.37
N LYS A 40 5.89 11.03 6.11
CA LYS A 40 4.81 11.67 5.37
C LYS A 40 3.85 10.62 4.83
N ALA A 41 2.55 10.83 5.07
CA ALA A 41 1.48 10.00 4.54
C ALA A 41 1.14 10.39 3.09
N HIS A 42 0.97 9.40 2.24
CA HIS A 42 0.60 9.52 0.84
C HIS A 42 -0.65 8.69 0.57
N ARG A 43 -1.62 9.26 -0.15
CA ARG A 43 -2.77 8.51 -0.68
C ARG A 43 -2.27 7.38 -1.58
N VAL A 44 -3.05 6.32 -1.68
CA VAL A 44 -2.68 5.13 -2.45
C VAL A 44 -3.70 4.84 -3.55
N LEU A 45 -3.26 4.12 -4.57
CA LEU A 45 -4.09 3.37 -5.49
C LEU A 45 -3.99 1.89 -5.14
N HIS A 46 -5.10 1.19 -5.18
CA HIS A 46 -5.11 -0.26 -5.22
C HIS A 46 -5.08 -0.77 -6.67
N ASP A 47 -4.77 -2.05 -6.86
CA ASP A 47 -4.62 -2.65 -8.17
C ASP A 47 -5.92 -2.56 -9.00
N GLY A 48 -5.77 -2.39 -10.31
CA GLY A 48 -6.89 -2.20 -11.24
C GLY A 48 -7.46 -0.78 -11.34
N VAL A 49 -7.02 0.17 -10.50
CA VAL A 49 -7.42 1.59 -10.62
C VAL A 49 -6.61 2.27 -11.72
N ARG A 50 -7.31 2.83 -12.71
CA ARG A 50 -6.66 3.59 -13.80
C ARG A 50 -5.98 4.84 -13.25
N PHE A 51 -4.79 5.14 -13.73
CA PHE A 51 -4.03 6.32 -13.27
C PHE A 51 -4.75 7.67 -13.54
N VAL A 52 -5.58 7.74 -14.58
CA VAL A 52 -6.45 8.92 -14.84
C VAL A 52 -7.46 9.16 -13.71
N ASP A 53 -7.78 8.14 -12.94
CA ASP A 53 -8.71 8.18 -11.82
C ASP A 53 -8.00 8.28 -10.46
N LYS A 54 -6.68 8.53 -10.43
CA LYS A 54 -5.86 8.43 -9.22
C LYS A 54 -6.32 9.33 -8.06
N ASP A 55 -6.99 10.43 -8.36
CA ASP A 55 -7.46 11.38 -7.37
C ASP A 55 -8.91 11.12 -6.93
N LYS A 56 -9.63 10.23 -7.62
CA LYS A 56 -11.03 9.87 -7.33
C LYS A 56 -11.15 8.92 -6.13
N PRO A 57 -12.32 8.89 -5.46
CA PRO A 57 -12.60 7.86 -4.45
C PRO A 57 -12.52 6.45 -5.05
N GLN A 58 -11.89 5.54 -4.32
CA GLN A 58 -11.79 4.13 -4.69
C GLN A 58 -12.83 3.33 -3.90
N PRO A 59 -13.64 2.49 -4.56
CA PRO A 59 -14.67 1.71 -3.90
C PRO A 59 -14.03 0.72 -2.92
N PRO A 60 -14.55 0.60 -1.70
CA PRO A 60 -13.96 -0.32 -0.71
C PRO A 60 -14.10 -1.77 -1.12
N THR A 61 -13.07 -2.56 -0.81
CA THR A 61 -13.08 -4.01 -1.07
C THR A 61 -13.67 -4.73 0.14
N VAL A 62 -14.63 -5.63 -0.09
CA VAL A 62 -15.20 -6.51 0.95
C VAL A 62 -14.71 -7.93 0.71
N LEU A 63 -14.11 -8.52 1.74
CA LEU A 63 -13.58 -9.87 1.75
C LEU A 63 -14.44 -10.77 2.65
N PRO A 64 -15.16 -11.76 2.09
CA PRO A 64 -15.98 -12.68 2.87
C PRO A 64 -15.17 -13.52 3.89
N PRO A 65 -15.83 -14.12 4.89
CA PRO A 65 -15.20 -15.08 5.81
C PRO A 65 -14.51 -16.22 5.05
N GLY A 66 -13.28 -16.58 5.45
CA GLY A 66 -12.51 -17.69 4.88
C GLY A 66 -11.71 -17.34 3.61
N GLU A 67 -12.05 -16.24 2.94
CA GLU A 67 -11.47 -15.87 1.65
C GLU A 67 -10.12 -15.15 1.77
N LYS A 68 -9.42 -15.07 0.63
CA LYS A 68 -8.19 -14.26 0.48
C LYS A 68 -8.31 -13.27 -0.68
N MET A 69 -7.61 -12.16 -0.57
CA MET A 69 -7.37 -11.23 -1.68
C MET A 69 -5.89 -10.94 -1.83
N GLU A 70 -5.48 -10.69 -3.08
CA GLU A 70 -4.14 -10.30 -3.48
C GLU A 70 -4.28 -8.93 -4.15
N ASP A 71 -3.54 -7.94 -3.66
CA ASP A 71 -3.66 -6.55 -4.13
C ASP A 71 -2.33 -5.81 -3.87
N ALA A 72 -2.22 -4.57 -4.35
CA ALA A 72 -1.04 -3.74 -4.22
C ALA A 72 -1.39 -2.35 -3.67
N ILE A 73 -0.47 -1.78 -2.89
CA ILE A 73 -0.51 -0.41 -2.42
C ILE A 73 0.47 0.40 -3.26
N ILE A 74 -0.07 1.25 -4.13
CA ILE A 74 0.69 2.09 -5.06
C ILE A 74 0.56 3.55 -4.59
N PRO A 75 1.60 4.19 -4.06
CA PRO A 75 1.50 5.59 -3.64
C PRO A 75 1.16 6.49 -4.84
N VAL A 76 0.18 7.38 -4.69
CA VAL A 76 -0.19 8.35 -5.75
C VAL A 76 0.99 9.24 -6.10
N SER A 77 1.87 9.54 -5.14
CA SER A 77 3.13 10.28 -5.35
C SER A 77 4.09 9.60 -6.33
N CYS A 78 3.96 8.29 -6.53
CA CYS A 78 4.77 7.53 -7.48
C CYS A 78 4.18 7.50 -8.89
N VAL A 79 3.02 8.14 -9.14
CA VAL A 79 2.31 8.13 -10.42
C VAL A 79 2.10 9.57 -10.90
N TYR A 80 2.61 9.90 -12.10
CA TYR A 80 2.45 11.24 -12.68
C TYR A 80 2.22 11.18 -14.18
N PHE A 81 1.59 12.24 -14.71
CA PHE A 81 1.35 12.41 -16.13
C PHE A 81 2.33 13.44 -16.70
N SER A 82 3.04 13.10 -17.76
CA SER A 82 3.95 14.03 -18.45
C SER A 82 4.06 13.64 -19.93
N GLY A 83 4.21 14.62 -20.82
CA GLY A 83 4.38 14.37 -22.26
C GLY A 83 3.32 13.47 -22.89
N GLY A 84 2.06 13.57 -22.43
CA GLY A 84 0.95 12.77 -22.98
C GLY A 84 0.87 11.31 -22.48
N ARG A 85 1.73 10.90 -21.54
CA ARG A 85 1.75 9.53 -21.01
C ARG A 85 1.83 9.48 -19.49
N TRP A 86 1.36 8.37 -18.93
CA TRP A 86 1.50 8.08 -17.51
C TRP A 86 2.84 7.43 -17.22
N PHE A 87 3.44 7.84 -16.10
CA PHE A 87 4.69 7.32 -15.60
C PHE A 87 4.51 6.80 -14.18
N ARG A 88 5.33 5.81 -13.86
CA ARG A 88 5.47 5.26 -12.52
C ARG A 88 6.93 5.31 -12.10
N VAL A 89 7.20 5.91 -10.95
CA VAL A 89 8.53 5.90 -10.34
C VAL A 89 8.63 4.87 -9.23
N PRO A 90 9.84 4.39 -8.94
CA PRO A 90 10.08 3.51 -7.80
C PRO A 90 9.70 4.14 -6.44
N LEU A 91 9.49 3.31 -5.42
CA LEU A 91 9.29 3.75 -4.02
C LEU A 91 10.56 4.37 -3.43
N PHE A 92 11.72 3.89 -3.87
CA PHE A 92 13.04 4.32 -3.44
C PHE A 92 13.89 4.65 -4.67
N PRO A 93 14.81 5.63 -4.58
CA PRO A 93 15.74 5.90 -5.67
C PRO A 93 16.63 4.68 -5.96
N GLU A 94 17.34 4.73 -7.08
CA GLU A 94 18.37 3.73 -7.41
C GLU A 94 19.68 4.03 -6.66
N VAL A 95 20.69 3.17 -6.84
CA VAL A 95 22.03 3.43 -6.30
C VAL A 95 22.73 4.54 -7.12
N PRO A 96 23.53 5.42 -6.47
CA PRO A 96 23.99 5.36 -5.08
C PRO A 96 23.04 5.94 -4.02
N GLU A 97 22.04 6.74 -4.39
CA GLU A 97 21.17 7.50 -3.47
C GLU A 97 20.38 6.59 -2.52
N ALA A 98 19.99 5.40 -2.99
CA ALA A 98 19.31 4.39 -2.18
C ALA A 98 20.08 4.05 -0.89
N ARG A 99 21.41 4.18 -0.87
CA ARG A 99 22.25 3.86 0.29
C ARG A 99 21.89 4.71 1.52
N GLU A 100 21.38 5.93 1.33
CA GLU A 100 20.95 6.81 2.42
C GLU A 100 19.68 6.33 3.15
N TYR A 101 18.94 5.41 2.52
CA TYR A 101 17.71 4.85 3.07
C TYR A 101 17.98 3.67 4.02
N LYS A 102 19.20 3.11 4.03
CA LYS A 102 19.57 2.06 4.98
C LYS A 102 19.41 2.55 6.42
N GLY A 103 18.70 1.76 7.23
CA GLY A 103 18.38 2.08 8.61
C GLY A 103 17.09 2.89 8.79
N ARG A 104 16.55 3.52 7.73
CA ARG A 104 15.24 4.18 7.77
C ARG A 104 14.11 3.14 7.75
N ALA A 105 12.89 3.61 8.00
CA ALA A 105 11.68 2.80 7.90
C ALA A 105 10.61 3.53 7.11
N PHE A 106 9.83 2.79 6.34
CA PHE A 106 8.61 3.24 5.67
C PHE A 106 7.45 2.36 6.14
N GLY A 107 6.21 2.64 5.75
CA GLY A 107 5.09 1.85 6.22
C GLY A 107 3.80 1.98 5.45
N VAL A 108 2.80 1.27 5.96
CA VAL A 108 1.42 1.27 5.48
C VAL A 108 0.50 1.46 6.68
N ALA A 109 -0.36 2.47 6.63
CA ALA A 109 -1.53 2.56 7.49
C ALA A 109 -2.72 1.99 6.73
N MET A 110 -3.34 0.93 7.26
CA MET A 110 -4.40 0.18 6.60
C MET A 110 -5.51 -0.12 7.61
N PRO A 111 -6.50 0.77 7.73
CA PRO A 111 -7.67 0.49 8.56
C PRO A 111 -8.51 -0.61 7.90
N LEU A 112 -8.92 -1.57 8.72
CA LEU A 112 -9.83 -2.64 8.33
C LEU A 112 -11.09 -2.56 9.18
N SER A 113 -12.25 -2.61 8.55
CA SER A 113 -13.51 -2.78 9.28
C SER A 113 -13.81 -4.27 9.41
N ILE A 114 -14.00 -4.73 10.65
CA ILE A 114 -14.36 -6.11 10.97
C ILE A 114 -15.61 -6.04 11.84
N ASN A 115 -16.72 -6.64 11.39
CA ASN A 115 -18.01 -6.52 12.07
C ASN A 115 -18.41 -5.04 12.30
N GLU A 116 -18.27 -4.22 11.24
CA GLU A 116 -18.57 -2.77 11.24
C GLU A 116 -17.69 -1.88 12.14
N GLU A 117 -16.81 -2.48 12.95
CA GLU A 117 -15.84 -1.75 13.75
C GLU A 117 -14.53 -1.51 12.98
N ALA A 118 -14.16 -0.24 12.83
CA ALA A 118 -12.88 0.13 12.23
C ALA A 118 -11.71 -0.17 13.18
N ARG A 119 -10.78 -1.00 12.73
CA ARG A 119 -9.52 -1.31 13.42
C ARG A 119 -8.36 -0.74 12.62
N LYS A 120 -7.57 0.11 13.27
CA LYS A 120 -6.40 0.74 12.65
C LYS A 120 -5.19 -0.19 12.75
N TYR A 121 -4.60 -0.54 11.60
CA TYR A 121 -3.33 -1.24 11.54
C TYR A 121 -2.27 -0.36 10.91
N GLN A 122 -1.07 -0.39 11.47
CA GLN A 122 0.10 0.27 10.91
C GLN A 122 1.26 -0.74 10.84
N PHE A 123 1.78 -0.94 9.64
CA PHE A 123 2.89 -1.84 9.36
C PHE A 123 4.11 -1.02 8.99
N MET A 124 5.20 -1.18 9.73
CA MET A 124 6.46 -0.46 9.49
C MET A 124 7.55 -1.44 9.06
N PHE A 125 8.25 -1.09 7.99
CA PHE A 125 9.30 -1.91 7.38
C PHE A 125 10.64 -1.19 7.51
N LYS A 126 11.58 -1.80 8.22
CA LYS A 126 12.96 -1.27 8.35
C LYS A 126 13.78 -1.70 7.13
N ILE A 127 14.46 -0.74 6.52
CA ILE A 127 15.36 -0.98 5.38
C ILE A 127 16.71 -1.44 5.97
N THR A 128 17.02 -2.73 5.85
CA THR A 128 18.24 -3.32 6.43
C THR A 128 19.41 -3.38 5.44
N GLY A 129 19.11 -3.40 4.14
CA GLY A 129 20.11 -3.50 3.07
C GLY A 129 19.63 -2.85 1.80
N VAL A 130 20.60 -2.49 0.96
CA VAL A 130 20.41 -1.90 -0.37
C VAL A 130 21.32 -2.67 -1.31
N GLN A 131 20.77 -3.20 -2.39
CA GLN A 131 21.50 -3.93 -3.43
C GLN A 131 21.36 -3.14 -4.73
N GLY A 132 22.44 -3.10 -5.51
CA GLY A 132 22.49 -2.47 -6.84
C GLY A 132 22.77 -3.51 -7.90
#